data_AF-A0A915C828-F1
#
_entry.id   AF-A0A915C828-F1
#
_cell.length_a   1.000
_cell.length_b   1.000
_cell.length_c   1.000
_cell.angle_alpha   90.00
_cell.angle_beta   90.00
_cell.angle_gamma   90.00
#
_symmetry.space_group_name_H-M   'P 1'
#
loop_
_entity.id
_entity.type
_entity.pdbx_description
1 polymer ?
#
loop_
_entity_poly.entity_id
_entity_poly.type
_entity_poly.pdbx_seq_one_letter_code
_entity_poly.pdbx_strand_id
1 'polypeptide(L)'
;MRARNCLRFYVSVAFECDNMEDAFETCHELSDIGRFDADLHQLCLRNFTRIMDVKILLHSLEFLLRFDAASTVRSLESVPIQVDPREIVKYLEPYRDEHIIYLQRMRPLQIAELDTKLAILYIEEISRLLLNEGNDNIQKIKQYRTSLRHLFFESHYMEKVKVAEKMKGSPAFAVETIILKGKDSASEECLETLLNEYREFDAAELYCFYMNAHNKRLFRILLKSYLKIVATQPEFKSRIVNMLQSMNEPGDELEIIAEFPDDWPLQTLSSFASKALSAYDYRLHCDKLRTAALSVALRHLTSELREGASTKVSIDDHTRCAVCGNLIGNEEVAVYPHSNTLAHRSCTNCSHLCPEMDTAG
;
A
#
# COMPACT_ATOMS: atom_id res chain seq x y z
N MET A 1 -34.60 -11.84 -50.20
CA MET A 1 -34.02 -10.49 -50.03
C MET A 1 -34.89 -9.54 -49.21
N ARG A 2 -36.21 -9.38 -49.47
CA ARG A 2 -37.06 -8.42 -48.73
C ARG A 2 -37.12 -8.63 -47.21
N ALA A 3 -37.28 -9.87 -46.73
CA ALA A 3 -37.32 -10.16 -45.29
C ALA A 3 -36.01 -9.86 -44.53
N ARG A 4 -34.85 -9.93 -45.21
CA ARG A 4 -33.52 -9.67 -44.60
C ARG A 4 -33.35 -8.19 -44.23
N ASN A 5 -33.89 -7.28 -45.05
CA ASN A 5 -33.79 -5.84 -44.80
C ASN A 5 -34.82 -5.36 -43.77
N CYS A 6 -35.96 -6.04 -43.65
CA CYS A 6 -37.00 -5.66 -42.69
C CYS A 6 -36.58 -5.88 -41.24
N LEU A 7 -35.93 -7.01 -40.91
CA LEU A 7 -35.49 -7.28 -39.53
C LEU A 7 -34.30 -6.40 -39.11
N ARG A 8 -33.35 -6.13 -40.01
CA ARG A 8 -32.25 -5.19 -39.74
C ARG A 8 -32.75 -3.75 -39.55
N PHE A 9 -33.74 -3.35 -40.35
CA PHE A 9 -34.43 -2.07 -40.16
C PHE A 9 -35.16 -2.03 -38.81
N TYR A 10 -35.86 -3.12 -38.43
CA TYR A 10 -36.54 -3.24 -37.15
C TYR A 10 -35.57 -3.10 -35.96
N VAL A 11 -34.45 -3.83 -35.96
CA VAL A 11 -33.41 -3.72 -34.92
C VAL A 11 -32.90 -2.29 -34.80
N SER A 12 -32.65 -1.62 -35.92
CA SER A 12 -32.17 -0.22 -35.93
C SER A 12 -33.21 0.72 -35.32
N VAL A 13 -34.48 0.56 -35.68
CA VAL A 13 -35.58 1.37 -35.12
C VAL A 13 -35.77 1.08 -33.63
N ALA A 14 -35.71 -0.18 -33.21
CA ALA A 14 -35.84 -0.57 -31.80
C ALA A 14 -34.74 0.06 -30.92
N PHE A 15 -33.49 0.08 -31.39
CA PHE A 15 -32.40 0.79 -30.71
C PHE A 15 -32.57 2.31 -30.67
N GLU A 16 -33.10 2.93 -31.73
CA GLU A 16 -33.39 4.38 -31.74
C GLU A 16 -34.57 4.74 -30.81
N CYS A 17 -35.51 3.82 -30.60
CA CYS A 17 -36.63 3.98 -29.67
C CYS A 17 -36.30 3.58 -28.22
N ASP A 18 -35.02 3.33 -27.88
CA ASP A 18 -34.56 2.85 -26.57
C ASP A 18 -35.20 1.54 -26.10
N ASN A 19 -35.79 0.77 -27.02
CA ASN A 19 -36.32 -0.57 -26.73
C ASN A 19 -35.22 -1.62 -26.87
N MET A 20 -34.32 -1.63 -25.88
CA MET A 20 -33.12 -2.46 -25.89
C MET A 20 -33.46 -3.96 -25.82
N GLU A 21 -34.48 -4.36 -25.05
CA GLU A 21 -34.87 -5.77 -24.87
C GLU A 21 -35.27 -6.40 -26.21
N ASP A 22 -36.26 -5.82 -26.90
CA ASP A 22 -36.74 -6.31 -28.19
C ASP A 22 -35.63 -6.26 -29.27
N ALA A 23 -34.77 -5.24 -29.22
CA ALA A 23 -33.66 -5.09 -30.16
C ALA A 23 -32.64 -6.23 -30.01
N PHE A 24 -32.24 -6.55 -28.78
CA PHE A 24 -31.31 -7.65 -28.50
C PHE A 24 -31.95 -9.01 -28.73
N GLU A 25 -33.22 -9.22 -28.36
CA GLU A 25 -33.96 -10.47 -28.64
C GLU A 25 -34.06 -10.73 -30.15
N THR A 26 -34.38 -9.69 -30.94
CA THR A 26 -34.37 -9.82 -32.41
C THR A 26 -32.98 -10.14 -32.95
N CYS A 27 -31.91 -9.61 -32.33
CA CYS A 27 -30.53 -9.96 -32.70
C CYS A 27 -30.19 -11.42 -32.38
N HIS A 28 -30.70 -11.96 -31.26
CA HIS A 28 -30.60 -13.38 -30.93
C HIS A 28 -31.28 -14.24 -31.98
N GLU A 29 -32.52 -13.93 -32.33
CA GLU A 29 -33.25 -14.68 -33.38
C GLU A 29 -32.51 -14.64 -34.72
N LEU A 30 -31.95 -13.48 -35.08
CA LEU A 30 -31.15 -13.30 -36.29
C LEU A 30 -29.85 -14.12 -36.26
N SER A 31 -29.25 -14.29 -35.09
CA SER A 31 -28.08 -15.16 -34.89
C SER A 31 -28.43 -16.64 -35.09
N ASP A 32 -29.52 -17.12 -34.50
CA ASP A 32 -29.93 -18.53 -34.58
C ASP A 32 -30.23 -18.97 -36.01
N ILE A 33 -30.73 -18.06 -36.86
CA ILE A 33 -30.97 -18.31 -38.28
C ILE A 33 -29.75 -18.02 -39.18
N GLY A 34 -28.58 -17.75 -38.60
CA GLY A 34 -27.32 -17.52 -39.31
C GLY A 34 -27.25 -16.21 -40.11
N ARG A 35 -27.98 -15.18 -39.69
CA ARG A 35 -28.10 -13.88 -40.38
C ARG A 35 -27.53 -12.70 -39.61
N PHE A 36 -26.88 -12.95 -38.47
CA PHE A 36 -26.17 -11.92 -37.72
C PHE A 36 -24.81 -11.63 -38.38
N ASP A 37 -24.61 -10.38 -38.82
CA ASP A 37 -23.41 -9.92 -39.52
C ASP A 37 -22.59 -8.93 -38.67
N ALA A 38 -21.38 -8.60 -39.13
CA ALA A 38 -20.47 -7.72 -38.41
C ALA A 38 -21.04 -6.31 -38.19
N ASP A 39 -21.89 -5.82 -39.11
CA ASP A 39 -22.53 -4.51 -38.97
C ASP A 39 -23.56 -4.50 -37.85
N LEU A 40 -24.39 -5.55 -37.76
CA LEU A 40 -25.33 -5.73 -36.66
C LEU A 40 -24.61 -5.87 -35.33
N HIS A 41 -23.48 -6.58 -35.30
CA HIS A 41 -22.64 -6.67 -34.11
C HIS A 41 -22.12 -5.29 -33.65
N GLN A 42 -21.58 -4.47 -34.58
CA GLN A 42 -21.15 -3.10 -34.25
C GLN A 42 -22.32 -2.22 -33.78
N LEU A 43 -23.51 -2.40 -34.36
CA LEU A 43 -24.72 -1.70 -33.93
C LEU A 43 -25.12 -2.09 -32.50
N CYS A 44 -25.03 -3.38 -32.17
CA CYS A 44 -25.26 -3.87 -30.82
C CYS A 44 -24.24 -3.31 -29.83
N LEU A 45 -22.94 -3.33 -30.13
CA LEU A 45 -21.91 -2.78 -29.25
C LEU A 45 -22.10 -1.28 -28.97
N ARG A 46 -22.48 -0.50 -29.99
CA ARG A 46 -22.77 0.92 -29.84
C ARG A 46 -23.94 1.19 -28.91
N ASN A 47 -24.96 0.33 -28.94
CA ASN A 47 -26.14 0.48 -28.09
C ASN A 47 -26.02 -0.25 -26.75
N PHE A 48 -25.07 -1.17 -26.62
CA PHE A 48 -24.77 -1.88 -25.38
C PHE A 48 -24.40 -0.91 -24.25
N THR A 49 -23.70 0.18 -24.57
CA THR A 49 -23.34 1.23 -23.60
C THR A 49 -24.52 2.08 -23.16
N ARG A 50 -25.69 1.97 -23.81
CA ARG A 50 -26.92 2.70 -23.47
C ARG A 50 -27.88 1.89 -22.61
N ILE A 51 -27.57 0.61 -22.35
CA ILE A 51 -28.42 -0.24 -21.51
C ILE A 51 -28.40 0.30 -20.08
N MET A 52 -29.59 0.42 -19.49
CA MET A 52 -29.81 0.89 -18.11
C MET A 52 -30.35 -0.21 -17.17
N ASP A 53 -30.75 -1.36 -17.71
CA ASP A 53 -31.21 -2.52 -16.95
C ASP A 53 -30.11 -3.60 -16.86
N VAL A 54 -29.79 -4.04 -15.64
CA VAL A 54 -28.76 -5.05 -15.37
C VAL A 54 -29.09 -6.41 -15.99
N LYS A 55 -30.37 -6.82 -16.02
CA LYS A 55 -30.77 -8.12 -16.59
C LYS A 55 -30.58 -8.14 -18.09
N ILE A 56 -31.04 -7.08 -18.77
CA ILE A 56 -30.86 -6.92 -20.22
C ILE A 56 -29.37 -6.87 -20.55
N LEU A 57 -28.59 -6.14 -19.74
CA LEU A 57 -27.14 -6.05 -19.91
C LEU A 57 -26.45 -7.41 -19.81
N LEU A 58 -26.76 -8.21 -18.77
CA LEU A 58 -26.16 -9.54 -18.58
C LEU A 58 -26.58 -10.52 -19.68
N HIS A 59 -27.84 -10.49 -20.10
CA HIS A 59 -28.33 -11.32 -21.20
C HIS A 59 -27.64 -10.94 -22.53
N SER A 60 -27.55 -9.65 -22.82
CA SER A 60 -26.86 -9.12 -24.00
C SER A 60 -25.35 -9.38 -23.95
N LEU A 61 -24.75 -9.35 -22.76
CA LEU A 61 -23.34 -9.66 -22.55
C LEU A 61 -23.04 -11.11 -22.95
N GLU A 62 -23.83 -12.07 -22.47
CA GLU A 62 -23.67 -13.49 -22.82
C GLU A 62 -23.70 -13.70 -24.34
N PHE A 63 -24.61 -13.02 -25.03
CA PHE A 63 -24.72 -13.05 -26.47
C PHE A 63 -23.49 -12.48 -27.19
N LEU A 64 -23.10 -11.25 -26.84
CA LEU A 64 -22.04 -10.53 -27.53
C LEU A 64 -20.67 -11.19 -27.32
N LEU A 65 -20.44 -11.78 -26.14
CA LEU A 65 -19.22 -12.56 -25.86
C LEU A 65 -19.05 -13.76 -26.81
N ARG A 66 -20.15 -14.38 -27.26
CA ARG A 66 -20.10 -15.51 -28.23
C ARG A 66 -19.61 -15.08 -29.61
N PHE A 67 -19.81 -13.82 -29.98
CA PHE A 67 -19.41 -13.29 -31.29
C PHE A 67 -18.02 -12.66 -31.26
N ASP A 68 -17.78 -11.73 -30.33
CA ASP A 68 -16.51 -11.01 -30.19
C ASP A 68 -16.31 -10.60 -28.73
N ALA A 69 -15.68 -11.48 -27.98
CA ALA A 69 -15.41 -11.26 -26.57
C ALA A 69 -14.54 -10.01 -26.33
N ALA A 70 -13.55 -9.76 -27.19
CA ALA A 70 -12.60 -8.66 -27.02
C ALA A 70 -13.27 -7.28 -27.14
N SER A 71 -14.12 -7.08 -28.15
CA SER A 71 -14.86 -5.81 -28.31
C SER A 71 -15.95 -5.64 -27.25
N THR A 72 -16.57 -6.73 -26.83
CA THR A 72 -17.61 -6.73 -25.80
C THR A 72 -17.04 -6.31 -24.44
N VAL A 73 -15.90 -6.87 -24.02
CA VAL A 73 -15.24 -6.50 -22.76
C VAL A 73 -14.69 -5.07 -22.76
N ARG A 74 -14.30 -4.53 -23.91
CA ARG A 74 -13.99 -3.09 -24.05
C ARG A 74 -15.24 -2.23 -23.85
N SER A 75 -16.37 -2.64 -24.41
CA SER A 75 -17.61 -1.87 -24.34
C SER A 75 -18.19 -1.80 -22.92
N LEU A 76 -17.92 -2.78 -22.07
CA LEU A 76 -18.28 -2.76 -20.63
C LEU A 76 -17.73 -1.54 -19.88
N GLU A 77 -16.61 -0.93 -20.31
CA GLU A 77 -16.06 0.28 -19.67
C GLU A 77 -16.98 1.49 -19.82
N SER A 78 -17.74 1.53 -20.91
CA SER A 78 -18.57 2.67 -21.28
C SER A 78 -20.02 2.51 -20.80
N VAL A 79 -20.32 1.43 -20.08
CA VAL A 79 -21.66 1.17 -19.55
C VAL A 79 -21.86 2.02 -18.29
N PRO A 80 -22.94 2.82 -18.21
CA PRO A 80 -23.19 3.73 -17.10
C PRO A 80 -23.65 3.03 -15.81
N ILE A 81 -24.06 1.75 -15.90
CA ILE A 81 -24.54 0.97 -14.76
C ILE A 81 -23.37 0.35 -13.99
N GLN A 82 -23.42 0.46 -12.66
CA GLN A 82 -22.57 -0.36 -11.79
C GLN A 82 -23.13 -1.78 -11.69
N VAL A 83 -22.46 -2.72 -12.34
CA VAL A 83 -22.73 -4.16 -12.22
C VAL A 83 -21.72 -4.76 -11.24
N ASP A 84 -22.15 -5.71 -10.42
CA ASP A 84 -21.22 -6.47 -9.59
C ASP A 84 -20.21 -7.23 -10.49
N PRO A 85 -18.90 -6.95 -10.39
CA PRO A 85 -17.91 -7.63 -11.20
C PRO A 85 -17.89 -9.14 -11.03
N ARG A 86 -18.39 -9.66 -9.89
CA ARG A 86 -18.50 -11.10 -9.62
C ARG A 86 -19.50 -11.80 -10.54
N GLU A 87 -20.57 -11.13 -10.93
CA GLU A 87 -21.56 -11.68 -11.87
C GLU A 87 -20.99 -11.75 -13.28
N ILE A 88 -20.32 -10.68 -13.74
CA ILE A 88 -19.69 -10.63 -15.07
C ILE A 88 -18.62 -11.72 -15.24
N VAL A 89 -17.85 -11.97 -14.17
CA VAL A 89 -16.79 -12.99 -14.16
C VAL A 89 -17.30 -14.40 -14.46
N LYS A 90 -18.56 -14.72 -14.15
CA LYS A 90 -19.17 -16.02 -14.48
C LYS A 90 -19.33 -16.20 -15.99
N TYR A 91 -19.67 -15.13 -16.70
CA TYR A 91 -19.84 -15.15 -18.16
C TYR A 91 -18.50 -15.15 -18.91
N LEU A 92 -17.43 -14.64 -18.28
CA LEU A 92 -16.09 -14.59 -18.86
C LEU A 92 -15.27 -15.88 -18.65
N GLU A 93 -15.73 -16.84 -17.84
CA GLU A 93 -14.99 -18.10 -17.61
C GLU A 93 -14.57 -18.84 -18.88
N PRO A 94 -15.38 -18.90 -19.96
CA PRO A 94 -14.98 -19.54 -21.21
C PRO A 94 -13.90 -18.76 -22.01
N TYR A 95 -13.78 -17.45 -21.79
CA TYR A 95 -12.97 -16.51 -22.58
C TYR A 95 -11.75 -16.06 -21.80
N ARG A 96 -10.68 -16.87 -21.79
CA ARG A 96 -9.55 -16.69 -20.86
C ARG A 96 -8.83 -15.36 -20.99
N ASP A 97 -8.49 -14.94 -22.20
CA ASP A 97 -7.72 -13.70 -22.41
C ASP A 97 -8.53 -12.48 -21.98
N GLU A 98 -9.80 -12.43 -22.37
CA GLU A 98 -10.75 -11.39 -22.00
C GLU A 98 -11.05 -11.38 -20.49
N HIS A 99 -11.11 -12.55 -19.87
CA HIS A 99 -11.28 -12.71 -18.44
C HIS A 99 -10.09 -12.11 -17.66
N ILE A 100 -8.86 -12.39 -18.11
CA ILE A 100 -7.66 -11.79 -17.51
C ILE A 100 -7.68 -10.27 -17.68
N ILE A 101 -7.96 -9.76 -18.88
CA ILE A 101 -8.03 -8.32 -19.16
C ILE A 101 -9.07 -7.63 -18.27
N TYR A 102 -10.25 -8.24 -18.14
CA TYR A 102 -11.32 -7.71 -17.30
C TYR A 102 -10.92 -7.68 -15.82
N LEU A 103 -10.35 -8.76 -15.30
CA LEU A 103 -9.90 -8.83 -13.90
C LEU A 103 -8.75 -7.85 -13.61
N GLN A 104 -7.80 -7.70 -14.55
CA GLN A 104 -6.74 -6.70 -14.46
C GLN A 104 -7.28 -5.28 -14.32
N ARG A 105 -8.39 -4.98 -15.01
CA ARG A 105 -9.08 -3.68 -14.92
C ARG A 105 -9.79 -3.50 -13.58
N MET A 106 -10.33 -4.57 -13.00
CA MET A 106 -11.06 -4.52 -11.73
C MET A 106 -10.15 -4.49 -10.49
N ARG A 107 -8.83 -4.57 -10.66
CA ARG A 107 -7.83 -4.52 -9.57
C ARG A 107 -7.98 -3.34 -8.60
N PRO A 108 -8.30 -2.10 -9.02
CA PRO A 108 -8.46 -0.97 -8.10
C PRO A 108 -9.56 -1.19 -7.04
N LEU A 109 -10.50 -2.11 -7.28
CA LEU A 109 -11.58 -2.43 -6.34
C LEU A 109 -11.10 -3.30 -5.16
N GLN A 110 -9.91 -3.90 -5.23
CA GLN A 110 -9.31 -4.75 -4.19
C GLN A 110 -10.23 -5.84 -3.64
N ILE A 111 -11.01 -6.47 -4.53
CA ILE A 111 -11.92 -7.55 -4.15
C ILE A 111 -11.14 -8.86 -4.08
N ALA A 112 -11.06 -9.44 -2.87
CA ALA A 112 -10.31 -10.66 -2.56
C ALA A 112 -10.55 -11.82 -3.55
N GLU A 113 -11.83 -12.10 -3.86
CA GLU A 113 -12.23 -13.18 -4.75
C GLU A 113 -11.72 -12.97 -6.18
N LEU A 114 -11.74 -11.73 -6.67
CA LEU A 114 -11.28 -11.37 -8.03
C LEU A 114 -9.76 -11.44 -8.13
N ASP A 115 -9.05 -10.91 -7.14
CA ASP A 115 -7.58 -10.97 -7.10
C ASP A 115 -7.09 -12.42 -7.00
N THR A 116 -7.77 -13.24 -6.18
CA THR A 116 -7.47 -14.68 -6.08
C THR A 116 -7.71 -15.38 -7.41
N LYS A 117 -8.81 -15.07 -8.09
CA LYS A 117 -9.12 -15.64 -9.41
C LYS A 117 -8.10 -15.22 -10.47
N LEU A 118 -7.69 -13.95 -10.48
CA LEU A 118 -6.68 -13.43 -11.38
C LEU A 118 -5.32 -14.12 -11.16
N ALA A 119 -4.91 -14.30 -9.90
CA ALA A 119 -3.68 -15.01 -9.57
C ALA A 119 -3.70 -16.46 -10.09
N ILE A 120 -4.81 -17.17 -9.88
CA ILE A 120 -5.00 -18.54 -10.38
C ILE A 120 -4.94 -18.58 -11.91
N LEU A 121 -5.59 -17.64 -12.61
CA LEU A 121 -5.55 -17.57 -14.06
C LEU A 121 -4.14 -17.32 -14.60
N TYR A 122 -3.35 -16.44 -13.98
CA TYR A 122 -1.94 -16.27 -14.36
C TYR A 122 -1.14 -17.56 -14.20
N ILE A 123 -1.33 -18.29 -13.09
CA ILE A 123 -0.63 -19.57 -12.85
C ILE A 123 -1.02 -20.60 -13.91
N GLU A 124 -2.30 -20.68 -14.26
CA GLU A 124 -2.80 -21.59 -15.30
C GLU A 124 -2.26 -21.24 -16.69
N GLU A 125 -2.24 -19.95 -17.04
CA GLU A 125 -1.71 -19.51 -18.33
C GLU A 125 -0.20 -19.68 -18.44
N ILE A 126 0.56 -19.39 -17.39
CA ILE A 126 2.00 -19.69 -17.35
C ILE A 126 2.23 -21.19 -17.53
N SER A 127 1.47 -22.04 -16.82
CA SER A 127 1.58 -23.50 -16.94
C SER A 127 1.27 -23.99 -18.36
N ARG A 128 0.23 -23.45 -19.00
CA ARG A 128 -0.16 -23.78 -20.37
C ARG A 128 0.90 -23.34 -21.39
N LEU A 129 1.43 -22.12 -21.24
CA LEU A 129 2.44 -21.59 -22.14
C LEU A 129 3.78 -22.32 -22.00
N LEU A 130 4.11 -22.83 -20.81
CA LEU A 130 5.31 -23.65 -20.59
C LEU A 130 5.25 -25.02 -21.30
N LEU A 131 4.05 -25.55 -21.54
CA LEU A 131 3.87 -26.81 -22.27
C LEU A 131 4.00 -26.64 -23.80
N ASN A 132 3.90 -25.42 -24.30
CA ASN A 132 3.92 -25.11 -25.74
C ASN A 132 5.24 -24.43 -26.11
N GLU A 133 6.08 -25.08 -26.92
CA GLU A 133 7.35 -24.51 -27.35
C GLU A 133 7.14 -23.42 -28.43
N GLY A 134 7.33 -22.15 -28.07
CA GLY A 134 7.26 -21.01 -28.99
C GLY A 134 7.94 -19.77 -28.41
N ASN A 135 8.69 -19.03 -29.23
CA ASN A 135 9.46 -17.87 -28.75
C ASN A 135 8.54 -16.75 -28.19
N ASP A 136 7.37 -16.56 -28.79
CA ASP A 136 6.36 -15.60 -28.31
C ASP A 136 5.80 -15.97 -26.92
N ASN A 137 5.83 -17.25 -26.56
CA ASN A 137 5.37 -17.73 -25.26
C ASN A 137 6.32 -17.29 -24.14
N ILE A 138 7.63 -17.23 -24.39
CA ILE A 138 8.63 -16.82 -23.40
C ILE A 138 8.34 -15.40 -22.91
N GLN A 139 8.07 -14.48 -23.84
CA GLN A 139 7.78 -13.10 -23.50
C GLN A 139 6.47 -12.97 -22.72
N LYS A 140 5.41 -13.68 -23.15
CA LYS A 140 4.13 -13.71 -22.43
C LYS A 140 4.25 -14.30 -21.03
N ILE A 141 5.01 -15.39 -20.87
CA ILE A 141 5.30 -16.00 -19.56
C ILE A 141 5.98 -14.98 -18.65
N LYS A 142 6.99 -14.24 -19.17
CA LYS A 142 7.67 -13.20 -18.39
C LYS A 142 6.69 -12.11 -17.95
N GLN A 143 5.82 -11.64 -18.84
CA GLN A 143 4.79 -10.66 -18.51
C GLN A 143 3.84 -11.15 -17.41
N TYR A 144 3.27 -12.36 -17.56
CA TYR A 144 2.37 -12.92 -16.55
C TYR A 144 3.05 -13.17 -15.21
N ARG A 145 4.32 -13.62 -15.21
CA ARG A 145 5.10 -13.76 -13.97
C ARG A 145 5.31 -12.42 -13.28
N THR A 146 5.70 -11.38 -14.01
CA THR A 146 5.84 -10.03 -13.46
C THR A 146 4.50 -9.55 -12.88
N SER A 147 3.40 -9.66 -13.64
CA SER A 147 2.07 -9.27 -13.17
C SER A 147 1.61 -10.06 -11.94
N LEU A 148 1.87 -11.36 -11.88
CA LEU A 148 1.56 -12.21 -10.74
C LEU A 148 2.36 -11.79 -9.50
N ARG A 149 3.66 -11.55 -9.65
CA ARG A 149 4.53 -11.10 -8.54
C ARG A 149 4.09 -9.73 -8.01
N HIS A 150 3.76 -8.77 -8.88
CA HIS A 150 3.18 -7.48 -8.46
C HIS A 150 1.84 -7.66 -7.73
N LEU A 151 0.96 -8.51 -8.27
CA LEU A 151 -0.33 -8.82 -7.64
C LEU A 151 -0.15 -9.36 -6.22
N PHE A 152 0.86 -10.18 -5.98
CA PHE A 152 1.15 -10.69 -4.65
C PHE A 152 1.42 -9.59 -3.64
N PHE A 153 2.11 -8.52 -4.01
CA PHE A 153 2.39 -7.41 -3.09
C PHE A 153 1.22 -6.43 -2.99
N GLU A 154 0.62 -6.07 -4.13
CA GLU A 154 -0.42 -5.04 -4.23
C GLU A 154 -1.78 -5.49 -3.68
N SER A 155 -2.11 -6.79 -3.73
CA SER A 155 -3.37 -7.27 -3.15
C SER A 155 -3.22 -7.52 -1.65
N HIS A 156 -4.08 -6.87 -0.86
CA HIS A 156 -4.12 -7.03 0.59
C HIS A 156 -5.00 -8.20 1.05
N TYR A 157 -6.03 -8.56 0.27
CA TYR A 157 -7.08 -9.50 0.72
C TYR A 157 -7.10 -10.84 -0.04
N MET A 158 -6.18 -11.06 -0.97
CA MET A 158 -6.08 -12.31 -1.74
C MET A 158 -5.95 -13.55 -0.84
N GLU A 159 -6.68 -14.61 -1.18
CA GLU A 159 -6.67 -15.89 -0.45
C GLU A 159 -5.39 -16.69 -0.73
N LYS A 160 -4.32 -16.36 0.00
CA LYS A 160 -2.97 -16.94 -0.19
C LYS A 160 -2.93 -18.46 -0.17
N VAL A 161 -3.74 -19.11 0.67
CA VAL A 161 -3.77 -20.58 0.80
C VAL A 161 -4.22 -21.22 -0.52
N LYS A 162 -5.28 -20.70 -1.15
CA LYS A 162 -5.78 -21.21 -2.44
C LYS A 162 -4.74 -21.04 -3.55
N VAL A 163 -4.11 -19.87 -3.61
CA VAL A 163 -3.07 -19.57 -4.61
C VAL A 163 -1.83 -20.46 -4.39
N ALA A 164 -1.41 -20.65 -3.14
CA ALA A 164 -0.29 -21.50 -2.78
C ALA A 164 -0.56 -22.97 -3.15
N GLU A 165 -1.74 -23.50 -2.85
CA GLU A 165 -2.12 -24.87 -3.23
C GLU A 165 -2.17 -25.05 -4.75
N LYS A 166 -2.52 -24.02 -5.52
CA LYS A 166 -2.48 -24.08 -7.00
C LYS A 166 -1.06 -24.12 -7.56
N MET A 167 -0.11 -23.43 -6.93
CA MET A 167 1.31 -23.47 -7.31
C MET A 167 2.00 -24.74 -6.82
N LYS A 168 1.50 -25.34 -5.75
CA LYS A 168 2.03 -26.55 -5.14
C LYS A 168 2.01 -27.70 -6.14
N GLY A 169 3.17 -28.34 -6.32
CA GLY A 169 3.35 -29.47 -7.24
C GLY A 169 3.97 -29.11 -8.59
N SER A 170 4.14 -27.82 -8.91
CA SER A 170 4.91 -27.40 -10.09
C SER A 170 6.21 -26.71 -9.68
N PRO A 171 7.39 -27.27 -10.05
CA PRO A 171 8.68 -26.65 -9.73
C PRO A 171 8.87 -25.29 -10.44
N ALA A 172 8.08 -25.01 -11.48
CA ALA A 172 8.14 -23.77 -12.24
C ALA A 172 7.70 -22.52 -11.46
N PHE A 173 7.04 -22.70 -10.30
CA PHE A 173 6.57 -21.61 -9.42
C PHE A 173 7.30 -21.57 -8.07
N ALA A 174 8.50 -22.14 -7.99
CA ALA A 174 9.27 -22.16 -6.75
C ALA A 174 9.56 -20.75 -6.23
N VAL A 175 9.92 -19.83 -7.13
CA VAL A 175 10.20 -18.41 -6.85
C VAL A 175 8.96 -17.70 -6.32
N GLU A 176 7.84 -17.84 -7.03
CA GLU A 176 6.55 -17.24 -6.66
C GLU A 176 6.05 -17.77 -5.31
N THR A 177 6.30 -19.06 -5.02
CA THR A 177 5.96 -19.68 -3.73
C THR A 177 6.77 -19.07 -2.58
N ILE A 178 8.06 -18.83 -2.78
CA ILE A 178 8.94 -18.21 -1.78
C ILE A 178 8.52 -16.77 -1.52
N ILE A 179 8.24 -15.99 -2.59
CA ILE A 179 7.76 -14.62 -2.48
C ILE A 179 6.45 -14.56 -1.68
N LEU A 180 5.49 -15.44 -2.01
CA LEU A 180 4.19 -15.45 -1.34
C LEU A 180 4.32 -15.76 0.16
N LYS A 181 5.25 -16.65 0.55
CA LYS A 181 5.54 -16.95 1.96
C LYS A 181 6.31 -15.83 2.66
N GLY A 182 7.28 -15.23 1.98
CA GLY A 182 8.14 -14.17 2.53
C GLY A 182 7.46 -12.80 2.64
N LYS A 183 6.31 -12.60 1.98
CA LYS A 183 5.56 -11.32 2.03
C LYS A 183 5.15 -10.94 3.45
N ASP A 184 4.79 -11.87 4.32
CA ASP A 184 4.26 -11.52 5.65
C ASP A 184 5.34 -11.22 6.68
N SER A 185 6.54 -11.78 6.49
CA SER A 185 7.62 -11.72 7.47
C SER A 185 8.73 -10.72 7.14
N ALA A 186 8.71 -10.08 5.96
CA ALA A 186 9.81 -9.26 5.48
C ALA A 186 11.19 -9.96 5.65
N SER A 187 11.18 -11.27 5.38
CA SER A 187 12.28 -12.18 5.72
C SER A 187 13.53 -11.92 4.89
N GLU A 188 14.65 -11.78 5.59
CA GLU A 188 16.00 -11.72 5.02
C GLU A 188 16.35 -13.05 4.32
N GLU A 189 15.94 -14.18 4.89
CA GLU A 189 16.13 -15.53 4.31
C GLU A 189 15.44 -15.65 2.94
N CYS A 190 14.23 -15.09 2.79
CA CYS A 190 13.53 -15.07 1.51
C CYS A 190 14.36 -14.37 0.43
N LEU A 191 14.95 -13.22 0.76
CA LEU A 191 15.81 -12.48 -0.17
C LEU A 191 17.09 -13.25 -0.49
N GLU A 192 17.74 -13.85 0.52
CA GLU A 192 18.95 -14.64 0.34
C GLU A 192 18.71 -15.87 -0.54
N THR A 193 17.60 -16.60 -0.33
CA THR A 193 17.21 -17.72 -1.18
C THR A 193 16.96 -17.28 -2.63
N LEU A 194 16.29 -16.13 -2.86
CA LEU A 194 16.08 -15.59 -4.21
C LEU A 194 17.41 -15.26 -4.92
N LEU A 195 18.39 -14.72 -4.19
CA LEU A 195 19.70 -14.32 -4.72
C LEU A 195 20.65 -15.49 -4.96
N ASN A 196 20.73 -16.41 -3.99
CA ASN A 196 21.75 -17.46 -3.98
C ASN A 196 21.28 -18.75 -4.66
N GLU A 197 20.06 -19.21 -4.36
CA GLU A 197 19.56 -20.50 -4.85
C GLU A 197 18.94 -20.37 -6.25
N TYR A 198 18.03 -19.40 -6.41
CA TYR A 198 17.29 -19.23 -7.68
C TYR A 198 17.98 -18.26 -8.64
N ARG A 199 18.84 -17.38 -8.14
CA ARG A 199 19.53 -16.32 -8.92
C ARG A 199 18.55 -15.45 -9.73
N GLU A 200 17.36 -15.22 -9.18
CA GLU A 200 16.28 -14.44 -9.78
C GLU A 200 16.34 -12.98 -9.32
N PHE A 201 17.25 -12.22 -9.94
CA PHE A 201 17.55 -10.84 -9.54
C PHE A 201 16.36 -9.90 -9.67
N ASP A 202 15.58 -10.00 -10.75
CA ASP A 202 14.36 -9.18 -10.95
C ASP A 202 13.33 -9.43 -9.84
N ALA A 203 13.24 -10.67 -9.34
CA ALA A 203 12.34 -11.03 -8.25
C ALA A 203 12.83 -10.48 -6.90
N ALA A 204 14.14 -10.55 -6.66
CA ALA A 204 14.79 -10.01 -5.46
C ALA A 204 14.66 -8.48 -5.36
N GLU A 205 14.86 -7.77 -6.48
CA GLU A 205 14.67 -6.31 -6.56
C GLU A 205 13.21 -5.93 -6.25
N LEU A 206 12.25 -6.65 -6.84
CA LEU A 206 10.83 -6.43 -6.59
C LEU A 206 10.45 -6.67 -5.12
N TYR A 207 10.93 -7.77 -4.54
CA TYR A 207 10.73 -8.09 -3.13
C TYR A 207 11.29 -6.98 -2.23
N CYS A 208 12.53 -6.54 -2.50
CA CYS A 208 13.16 -5.45 -1.76
C CYS A 208 12.35 -4.16 -1.90
N PHE A 209 11.87 -3.80 -3.09
CA PHE A 209 11.11 -2.58 -3.32
C PHE A 209 9.86 -2.49 -2.43
N TYR A 210 9.05 -3.55 -2.36
CA TYR A 210 7.83 -3.54 -1.53
C TYR A 210 8.10 -3.72 -0.04
N MET A 211 9.12 -4.51 0.33
CA MET A 211 9.35 -4.89 1.74
C MET A 211 10.33 -3.96 2.47
N ASN A 212 11.07 -3.10 1.76
CA ASN A 212 12.06 -2.20 2.35
C ASN A 212 11.44 -1.23 3.38
N ALA A 213 10.18 -0.84 3.23
CA ALA A 213 9.48 -0.02 4.22
C ALA A 213 9.34 -0.73 5.57
N HIS A 214 9.22 -2.06 5.56
CA HIS A 214 9.08 -2.89 6.77
C HIS A 214 10.43 -3.33 7.32
N ASN A 215 11.39 -3.63 6.44
CA ASN A 215 12.74 -4.03 6.84
C ASN A 215 13.80 -3.36 5.95
N LYS A 216 14.38 -2.26 6.43
CA LYS A 216 15.43 -1.50 5.74
C LYS A 216 16.73 -2.32 5.53
N ARG A 217 16.92 -3.43 6.25
CA ARG A 217 18.10 -4.30 6.07
C ARG A 217 18.09 -5.08 4.77
N LEU A 218 16.91 -5.34 4.19
CA LEU A 218 16.78 -6.06 2.92
C LEU A 218 17.56 -5.35 1.80
N PHE A 219 17.49 -4.02 1.77
CA PHE A 219 18.26 -3.22 0.84
C PHE A 219 19.76 -3.42 0.98
N ARG A 220 20.28 -3.44 2.22
CA ARG A 220 21.71 -3.65 2.48
C ARG A 220 22.16 -5.04 2.05
N ILE A 221 21.36 -6.07 2.31
CA ILE A 221 21.66 -7.45 1.89
C ILE A 221 21.74 -7.53 0.36
N LEU A 222 20.77 -6.92 -0.33
CA LEU A 222 20.75 -6.86 -1.78
C LEU A 222 21.96 -6.09 -2.33
N LEU A 223 22.25 -4.92 -1.78
CA LEU A 223 23.39 -4.09 -2.18
C LEU A 223 24.72 -4.80 -1.99
N LYS A 224 24.96 -5.41 -0.81
CA LYS A 224 26.18 -6.19 -0.53
C LYS A 224 26.35 -7.34 -1.50
N SER A 225 25.26 -8.02 -1.84
CA SER A 225 25.27 -9.11 -2.81
C SER A 225 25.64 -8.59 -4.20
N TYR A 226 25.07 -7.46 -4.62
CA TYR A 226 25.35 -6.87 -5.93
C TYR A 226 26.77 -6.29 -6.02
N LEU A 227 27.29 -5.68 -4.95
CA LEU A 227 28.68 -5.22 -4.90
C LEU A 227 29.69 -6.37 -5.01
N LYS A 228 29.37 -7.55 -4.49
CA LYS A 228 30.17 -8.76 -4.71
C LYS A 228 30.06 -9.25 -6.16
N ILE A 229 28.85 -9.27 -6.72
CA ILE A 229 28.61 -9.74 -8.08
C ILE A 229 29.27 -8.83 -9.11
N VAL A 230 29.18 -7.50 -8.94
CA VAL A 230 29.68 -6.51 -9.91
C VAL A 230 31.20 -6.57 -10.10
N ALA A 231 31.94 -7.06 -9.10
CA ALA A 231 33.37 -7.33 -9.21
C ALA A 231 33.68 -8.38 -10.29
N THR A 232 32.73 -9.28 -10.57
CA THR A 232 32.83 -10.33 -11.61
C THR A 232 31.98 -10.05 -12.84
N GLN A 233 30.89 -9.30 -12.69
CA GLN A 233 29.85 -9.05 -13.70
C GLN A 233 29.54 -7.55 -13.76
N PRO A 234 30.28 -6.76 -14.55
CA PRO A 234 30.17 -5.30 -14.57
C PRO A 234 28.78 -4.78 -14.99
N GLU A 235 27.95 -5.59 -15.65
CA GLU A 235 26.57 -5.27 -16.03
C GLU A 235 25.68 -4.93 -14.82
N PHE A 236 25.99 -5.48 -13.64
CA PHE A 236 25.27 -5.19 -12.39
C PHE A 236 25.43 -3.74 -11.91
N LYS A 237 26.41 -3.00 -12.45
CA LYS A 237 26.60 -1.58 -12.12
C LYS A 237 25.32 -0.77 -12.39
N SER A 238 24.65 -1.04 -13.51
CA SER A 238 23.40 -0.34 -13.86
C SER A 238 22.26 -0.62 -12.87
N ARG A 239 22.12 -1.88 -12.43
CA ARG A 239 21.14 -2.30 -11.42
C ARG A 239 21.40 -1.60 -10.09
N ILE A 240 22.64 -1.58 -9.63
CA ILE A 240 23.04 -0.89 -8.38
C ILE A 240 22.68 0.59 -8.44
N VAL A 241 22.98 1.27 -9.55
CA VAL A 241 22.66 2.70 -9.72
C VAL A 241 21.15 2.95 -9.69
N ASN A 242 20.38 2.18 -10.45
CA ASN A 242 18.92 2.32 -10.48
C ASN A 242 18.31 2.07 -9.09
N MET A 243 18.83 1.06 -8.39
CA MET A 243 18.41 0.73 -7.02
C MET A 243 18.69 1.90 -6.08
N LEU A 244 19.90 2.48 -6.06
CA LEU A 244 20.22 3.67 -5.27
C LEU A 244 19.34 4.89 -5.62
N GLN A 245 19.00 5.08 -6.90
CA GLN A 245 18.15 6.17 -7.35
C GLN A 245 16.71 6.04 -6.87
N SER A 246 16.17 4.82 -6.84
CA SER A 246 14.81 4.53 -6.37
C SER A 246 14.62 4.70 -4.86
N MET A 247 15.71 4.78 -4.10
CA MET A 247 15.64 4.97 -2.65
C MET A 247 15.18 6.38 -2.28
N ASN A 248 14.17 6.44 -1.42
CA ASN A 248 13.67 7.67 -0.81
C ASN A 248 14.22 7.89 0.60
N GLU A 249 14.40 6.81 1.37
CA GLU A 249 14.98 6.85 2.72
C GLU A 249 15.94 5.66 2.91
N PRO A 250 17.23 5.83 2.59
CA PRO A 250 18.16 4.71 2.68
C PRO A 250 18.30 4.21 4.12
N GLY A 251 18.39 5.13 5.09
CA GLY A 251 18.82 4.76 6.43
C GLY A 251 20.27 4.30 6.40
N ASP A 252 21.12 4.88 7.24
CA ASP A 252 22.54 4.52 7.33
C ASP A 252 23.32 4.79 6.02
N GLU A 253 23.05 5.95 5.44
CA GLU A 253 23.61 6.41 4.17
C GLU A 253 25.14 6.43 4.16
N LEU A 254 25.74 6.78 5.30
CA LEU A 254 27.19 6.83 5.47
C LEU A 254 27.80 5.43 5.44
N GLU A 255 27.13 4.44 6.03
CA GLU A 255 27.60 3.05 5.99
C GLU A 255 27.47 2.48 4.57
N ILE A 256 26.36 2.80 3.89
CA ILE A 256 26.16 2.41 2.49
C ILE A 256 27.26 2.99 1.60
N ILE A 257 27.60 4.28 1.75
CA ILE A 257 28.68 4.91 0.98
C ILE A 257 30.04 4.26 1.28
N ALA A 258 30.31 3.93 2.55
CA ALA A 258 31.57 3.29 2.96
C ALA A 258 31.75 1.86 2.40
N GLU A 259 30.68 1.21 1.93
CA GLU A 259 30.75 -0.13 1.33
C GLU A 259 31.13 -0.11 -0.16
N PHE A 260 31.17 1.06 -0.81
CA PHE A 260 31.52 1.15 -2.23
C PHE A 260 33.05 1.08 -2.46
N PRO A 261 33.49 0.43 -3.54
CA PRO A 261 34.89 0.45 -3.96
C PRO A 261 35.41 1.87 -4.28
N ASP A 262 36.66 2.15 -3.93
CA ASP A 262 37.31 3.47 -4.13
C ASP A 262 37.46 3.86 -5.61
N ASP A 263 37.44 2.88 -6.52
CA ASP A 263 37.57 3.07 -7.98
C ASP A 263 36.24 3.49 -8.65
N TRP A 264 35.14 3.53 -7.91
CA TRP A 264 33.85 3.96 -8.45
C TRP A 264 33.77 5.49 -8.59
N PRO A 265 33.41 6.02 -9.78
CA PRO A 265 33.26 7.46 -9.96
C PRO A 265 32.18 8.01 -9.04
N LEU A 266 32.52 9.01 -8.21
CA LEU A 266 31.60 9.67 -7.28
C LEU A 266 30.33 10.20 -7.96
N GLN A 267 30.44 10.59 -9.23
CA GLN A 267 29.31 11.02 -10.07
C GLN A 267 28.18 9.97 -10.10
N THR A 268 28.53 8.69 -10.07
CA THR A 268 27.61 7.55 -10.04
C THR A 268 26.74 7.52 -8.78
N LEU A 269 27.29 8.03 -7.67
CA LEU A 269 26.65 8.08 -6.36
C LEU A 269 26.07 9.46 -6.03
N SER A 270 26.28 10.47 -6.89
CA SER A 270 25.97 11.87 -6.61
C SER A 270 24.51 12.11 -6.24
N SER A 271 23.56 11.47 -6.94
CA SER A 271 22.13 11.59 -6.65
C SER A 271 21.77 10.98 -5.30
N PHE A 272 22.35 9.82 -4.97
CA PHE A 272 22.16 9.15 -3.69
C PHE A 272 22.78 9.95 -2.54
N ALA A 273 24.02 10.41 -2.70
CA ALA A 273 24.72 11.23 -1.73
C ALA A 273 24.00 12.56 -1.47
N SER A 274 23.44 13.20 -2.51
CA SER A 274 22.65 14.43 -2.35
C SER A 274 21.37 14.19 -1.54
N LYS A 275 20.67 13.09 -1.81
CA LYS A 275 19.49 12.68 -1.03
C LYS A 275 19.87 12.38 0.43
N ALA A 276 20.97 11.66 0.64
CA ALA A 276 21.50 11.32 1.96
C ALA A 276 21.83 12.58 2.80
N LEU A 277 22.54 13.53 2.19
CA LEU A 277 22.90 14.79 2.84
C LEU A 277 21.66 15.61 3.18
N SER A 278 20.68 15.67 2.27
CA SER A 278 19.41 16.37 2.51
C SER A 278 18.63 15.75 3.67
N ALA A 279 18.56 14.40 3.73
CA ALA A 279 17.90 13.69 4.82
C ALA A 279 18.63 13.90 6.16
N TYR A 280 19.96 13.94 6.14
CA TYR A 280 20.77 14.22 7.33
C TYR A 280 20.55 15.66 7.85
N ASP A 281 20.58 16.66 6.97
CA ASP A 281 20.37 18.06 7.35
C ASP A 281 18.94 18.27 7.89
N TYR A 282 17.95 17.63 7.27
CA TYR A 282 16.58 17.63 7.77
C TYR A 282 16.48 17.03 9.18
N ARG A 283 17.09 15.86 9.42
CA ARG A 283 17.13 15.23 10.76
C ARG A 283 17.79 16.14 11.80
N LEU A 284 18.93 16.74 11.45
CA LEU A 284 19.63 17.68 12.32
C LEU A 284 18.76 18.91 12.65
N HIS A 285 18.02 19.41 11.68
CA HIS A 285 17.08 20.52 11.87
C HIS A 285 15.93 20.11 12.82
N CYS A 286 15.31 18.96 12.60
CA CYS A 286 14.27 18.42 13.49
C CYS A 286 14.77 18.22 14.92
N ASP A 287 16.00 17.71 15.10
CA ASP A 287 16.60 17.54 16.42
C ASP A 287 16.84 18.87 17.13
N LYS A 288 17.38 19.87 16.42
CA LYS A 288 17.54 21.23 16.97
C LYS A 288 16.20 21.83 17.39
N LEU A 289 15.17 21.68 16.56
CA LEU A 289 13.82 22.16 16.86
C LEU A 289 13.24 21.45 18.09
N ARG A 290 13.39 20.13 18.17
CA ARG A 290 12.95 19.32 19.31
C ARG A 290 13.64 19.75 20.60
N THR A 291 14.97 19.92 20.58
CA THR A 291 15.73 20.41 21.73
C THR A 291 15.31 21.83 22.14
N ALA A 292 15.07 22.72 21.16
CA ALA A 292 14.59 24.07 21.44
C ALA A 292 13.19 24.06 22.07
N ALA A 293 12.26 23.25 21.54
CA ALA A 293 10.92 23.09 22.08
C ALA A 293 10.94 22.52 23.51
N LEU A 294 11.74 21.48 23.76
CA LEU A 294 11.95 20.92 25.10
C LEU A 294 12.53 21.96 26.06
N SER A 295 13.50 22.76 25.61
CA SER A 295 14.08 23.84 26.42
C SER A 295 13.05 24.90 26.79
N VAL A 296 12.18 25.30 25.85
CA VAL A 296 11.07 26.23 26.11
C VAL A 296 10.07 25.62 27.11
N ALA A 297 9.66 24.37 26.90
CA ALA A 297 8.73 23.69 27.80
C ALA A 297 9.29 23.54 29.23
N LEU A 298 10.57 23.15 29.36
CA LEU A 298 11.24 23.07 30.65
C LEU A 298 11.34 24.43 31.34
N ARG A 299 11.64 25.51 30.60
CA ARG A 299 11.62 26.87 31.16
C ARG A 299 10.23 27.26 31.65
N HIS A 300 9.18 26.94 30.89
CA HIS A 300 7.80 27.21 31.30
C HIS A 300 7.44 26.48 32.59
N LEU A 301 7.66 25.16 32.63
CA LEU A 301 7.41 24.34 33.83
C LEU A 301 8.22 24.83 35.03
N THR A 302 9.48 25.23 34.82
CA THR A 302 10.32 25.79 35.88
C THR A 302 9.79 27.14 36.37
N SER A 303 9.24 27.98 35.47
CA SER A 303 8.59 29.23 35.84
C SER A 303 7.33 28.97 36.66
N GLU A 304 6.46 28.08 36.22
CA GLU A 304 5.24 27.69 36.94
C GLU A 304 5.55 27.10 38.31
N LEU A 305 6.56 26.24 38.41
CA LEU A 305 7.03 25.72 39.71
C LEU A 305 7.57 26.83 40.61
N ARG A 306 8.30 27.80 40.06
CA ARG A 306 8.78 28.96 40.83
C ARG A 306 7.65 29.87 41.28
N GLU A 307 6.65 30.10 40.44
CA GLU A 307 5.47 30.88 40.77
C GLU A 307 4.60 30.17 41.82
N GLY A 308 4.43 28.85 41.70
CA GLY A 308 3.73 28.02 42.69
C GLY A 308 4.49 27.87 44.02
N ALA A 309 5.82 27.76 43.99
CA ALA A 309 6.67 27.69 45.18
C ALA A 309 6.90 29.06 45.84
N SER A 310 6.70 30.16 45.11
CA SER A 310 6.69 31.54 45.61
C SER A 310 5.34 31.86 46.22
N THR A 311 4.98 31.21 47.33
CA THR A 311 3.89 31.70 48.19
C THR A 311 4.37 33.00 48.86
N LYS A 312 4.06 34.13 48.23
CA LYS A 312 4.28 35.45 48.84
C LYS A 312 3.33 35.58 50.02
N VAL A 313 3.85 35.38 51.22
CA VAL A 313 3.10 35.65 52.44
C VAL A 313 3.38 37.09 52.86
N SER A 314 2.36 37.95 52.74
CA SER A 314 2.42 39.34 53.22
C SER A 314 2.14 39.37 54.72
N ILE A 315 3.11 39.84 55.50
CA ILE A 315 2.95 40.10 56.94
C ILE A 315 2.68 41.59 57.10
N ASP A 316 1.55 41.92 57.70
CA ASP A 316 1.16 43.28 58.09
C ASP A 316 1.03 43.42 59.61
N ASP A 317 0.78 44.63 60.10
CA ASP A 317 0.65 44.95 61.52
C ASP A 317 -0.55 44.28 62.22
N HIS A 318 -1.38 43.55 61.47
CA HIS A 318 -2.55 42.83 61.97
C HIS A 318 -2.39 41.31 61.87
N THR A 319 -1.28 40.85 61.29
CA THR A 319 -1.02 39.43 61.05
C THR A 319 -0.78 38.72 62.39
N ARG A 320 -1.53 37.65 62.63
CA ARG A 320 -1.52 36.88 63.89
C ARG A 320 -0.94 35.49 63.71
N CYS A 321 -0.28 35.01 64.74
CA CYS A 321 0.22 33.65 64.84
C CYS A 321 -0.95 32.65 64.94
N ALA A 322 -0.94 31.63 64.10
CA ALA A 322 -1.98 30.59 64.06
C ALA A 322 -2.01 29.70 65.31
N VAL A 323 -0.93 29.67 66.12
CA VAL A 323 -0.87 28.89 67.37
C VAL A 323 -1.42 29.67 68.56
N CYS A 324 -0.89 30.87 68.80
CA CYS A 324 -1.14 31.62 70.03
C CYS A 324 -2.12 32.79 69.85
N GLY A 325 -2.46 33.16 68.61
CA GLY A 325 -3.37 34.27 68.29
C GLY A 325 -2.77 35.67 68.47
N ASN A 326 -1.52 35.79 68.93
CA ASN A 326 -0.84 37.07 69.11
C ASN A 326 -0.33 37.64 67.78
N LEU A 327 -0.14 38.96 67.73
CA LEU A 327 0.44 39.64 66.57
C LEU A 327 1.87 39.16 66.31
N ILE A 328 2.21 38.98 65.04
CA ILE A 328 3.53 38.51 64.62
C ILE A 328 4.57 39.62 64.71
N GLY A 329 4.24 40.83 64.26
CA GLY A 329 5.13 41.98 64.32
C GLY A 329 6.49 41.73 63.64
N ASN A 330 7.58 42.08 64.32
CA ASN A 330 8.97 41.96 63.84
C ASN A 330 9.69 40.69 64.32
N GLU A 331 8.97 39.73 64.90
CA GLU A 331 9.58 38.49 65.39
C GLU A 331 9.93 37.52 64.25
N GLU A 332 10.82 36.56 64.51
CA GLU A 332 11.13 35.51 63.52
C GLU A 332 9.91 34.59 63.32
N VAL A 333 9.54 34.39 62.06
CA VAL A 333 8.31 33.69 61.66
C VAL A 333 8.65 32.42 60.90
N ALA A 334 7.87 31.38 61.13
CA ALA A 334 7.85 30.18 60.31
C ALA A 334 6.55 30.13 59.49
N VAL A 335 6.67 29.70 58.24
CA VAL A 335 5.53 29.48 57.33
C VAL A 335 5.36 27.99 57.10
N TYR A 336 4.17 27.46 57.36
CA TYR A 336 3.87 26.07 57.03
C TYR A 336 3.56 25.93 55.53
N PRO A 337 4.32 25.14 54.75
CA PRO A 337 4.25 25.14 53.28
C PRO A 337 2.90 24.74 52.67
N HIS A 338 2.08 24.00 53.40
CA HIS A 338 0.85 23.39 52.86
C HIS A 338 -0.40 24.24 53.11
N SER A 339 -0.40 25.01 54.21
CA SER A 339 -1.54 25.82 54.65
C SER A 339 -1.28 27.32 54.56
N ASN A 340 -0.05 27.72 54.20
CA ASN A 340 0.44 29.10 54.25
C ASN A 340 0.16 29.79 55.60
N THR A 341 0.02 29.02 56.68
CA THR A 341 -0.19 29.58 58.02
C THR A 341 1.13 30.07 58.59
N LEU A 342 1.05 31.22 59.25
CA LEU A 342 2.17 31.85 59.91
C LEU A 342 2.15 31.53 61.39
N ALA A 343 3.30 31.14 61.93
CA ALA A 343 3.50 30.99 63.36
C ALA A 343 4.82 31.63 63.78
N HIS A 344 4.90 32.12 65.02
CA HIS A 344 6.19 32.50 65.59
C HIS A 344 7.13 31.31 65.60
N ARG A 345 8.44 31.54 65.40
CA ARG A 345 9.47 30.49 65.46
C ARG A 345 9.45 29.72 66.78
N SER A 346 9.09 30.37 67.88
CA SER A 346 8.95 29.75 69.20
C SER A 346 7.68 28.89 69.33
N CYS A 347 6.67 29.13 68.50
CA CYS A 347 5.40 28.40 68.50
C CYS A 347 5.41 27.18 67.56
N THR A 348 6.49 26.94 66.81
CA THR A 348 6.56 25.83 65.83
C THR A 348 6.60 24.44 66.45
N ASN A 349 6.83 24.33 67.77
CA ASN A 349 6.85 23.05 68.49
C ASN A 349 5.46 22.48 68.80
N CYS A 350 4.38 23.16 68.39
CA CYS A 350 3.02 22.64 68.49
C CYS A 350 2.69 21.76 67.26
N SER A 351 2.57 20.45 67.50
CA SER A 351 2.45 19.39 66.47
C SER A 351 1.13 19.37 65.69
N HIS A 352 0.26 20.37 65.82
CA HIS A 352 -1.10 20.35 65.25
C HIS A 352 -1.26 21.18 63.96
N LEU A 353 -0.23 21.94 63.55
CA LEU A 353 -0.33 22.88 62.43
C LEU A 353 0.24 22.35 61.11
N CYS A 354 1.02 21.28 61.13
CA CYS A 354 1.44 20.57 59.93
C CYS A 354 0.84 19.16 60.00
N PRO A 355 -0.18 18.79 59.21
CA PRO A 355 -0.49 17.38 59.04
C PRO A 355 0.77 16.70 58.51
N GLU A 356 1.26 15.68 59.22
CA GLU A 356 2.24 14.77 58.66
C GLU A 356 1.65 14.22 57.36
N MET A 357 2.43 14.27 56.28
CA MET A 357 2.02 13.61 55.06
C MET A 357 1.91 12.12 55.36
N ASP A 358 0.69 11.57 55.30
CA ASP A 358 0.52 10.16 54.98
C ASP A 358 1.28 9.94 53.67
N THR A 359 2.42 9.25 53.75
CA THR A 359 3.10 8.70 52.59
C THR A 359 2.20 7.62 51.99
N ALA A 360 1.32 8.03 51.07
CA ALA A 360 0.56 7.14 50.21
C ALA A 360 0.95 7.44 48.75
N GLY A 361 1.62 6.49 48.12
CA GLY A 361 2.04 6.52 46.71
C GLY A 361 3.31 5.74 46.47
#